data_AF-A0A933GZD1-F1
#
_entry.id   AF-A0A933GZD1-F1
#
_cell.length_a   1.000
_cell.length_b   1.000
_cell.length_c   1.000
_cell.angle_alpha   90.00
_cell.angle_beta   90.00
_cell.angle_gamma   90.00
#
_symmetry.space_group_name_H-M   'P 1'
#
loop_
_entity.id
_entity.type
_entity.pdbx_description
1 polymer ?
#
loop_
_entity_poly.entity_id
_entity_poly.type
_entity_poly.pdbx_seq_one_letter_code
_entity_poly.pdbx_strand_id
1 'polypeptide(L)'
;MKSRRVSIDWRSSSRDFRSRLSSALVALSLLACVLPTRADEPLPEAAADLSARVGEVYTSSRSRTVVVRGELAEKPDATTSGTGAVLAPGLVVTCAHVVEDAANLEIVLPDGRRFPARRLGMHRTADIALLAVEVPGLEPFPIRTGPPEPGEWVLALGHPGGAAADLEPAPAVGRVLSTGYNLTETGTGRVYNDMVATDVPIFQGNSGGPLVDLAGNLVGMNAAISVQDGLAYAVPSARILEALPRLRKGESIETPPVPGRTISPPGASAARRAALAETFRPVARRASGWIVRLLVEDRHLGHGVILSPDGVVLAPHFLVEPYRTVQVRLPDGDIVEGLVGAVDHRLGLAAVRVARRDLAVPELAPRNEMALGRIALSLGTDRRVLGVGLVGSLGREVTREKLERLFETLAGFDLEPLSPPVDLSPVLQHDTPLAVGDLGSPLVDLDGRLLGINVSNTVRGATYAAPAYLLREAARELAAGRDVLPAPRPFLGLDLRELTTAELGERKVDGGLLVTGVLPGFCAERAGVLAGDLLIALGGSTIRVPEQLAELLSSMRPGNTTAVRVLRDGRSHDFRVTLDSAP
;
A
#
# COMPACT_ATOMS: atom_id res chain seq x y z
N MET A 1 12.36 29.67 50.63
CA MET A 1 12.60 30.99 50.01
C MET A 1 14.05 31.37 50.19
N LYS A 2 14.83 31.47 49.10
CA LYS A 2 16.07 32.27 49.02
C LYS A 2 16.56 32.29 47.57
N SER A 3 16.31 33.41 46.90
CA SER A 3 16.93 33.78 45.62
C SER A 3 18.32 34.35 45.88
N ARG A 4 19.34 33.90 45.15
CA ARG A 4 20.51 34.73 44.82
C ARG A 4 21.04 34.39 43.43
N ARG A 5 21.03 35.39 42.56
CA ARG A 5 21.79 35.44 41.30
C ARG A 5 23.29 35.44 41.63
N VAL A 6 24.08 34.74 40.82
CA VAL A 6 25.53 34.96 40.70
C VAL A 6 25.85 35.10 39.23
N SER A 7 26.37 36.28 38.87
CA SER A 7 27.01 36.62 37.61
C SER A 7 28.42 36.04 37.55
N ILE A 8 28.85 35.53 36.40
CA ILE A 8 30.26 35.20 36.15
C ILE A 8 30.78 36.03 34.98
N ASP A 9 31.91 36.65 35.28
CA ASP A 9 32.63 37.69 34.56
C ASP A 9 33.52 37.11 33.44
N TRP A 10 33.64 37.86 32.35
CA TRP A 10 34.45 37.57 31.19
C TRP A 10 35.73 38.41 31.26
N ARG A 11 36.90 37.79 31.53
CA ARG A 11 38.22 38.13 30.93
C ARG A 11 39.39 37.44 31.64
N SER A 12 40.18 36.72 30.83
CA SER A 12 41.64 36.50 30.85
C SER A 12 41.87 35.07 30.34
N SER A 13 42.81 34.76 29.45
CA SER A 13 44.06 35.39 29.10
C SER A 13 44.53 34.87 27.72
N SER A 14 45.15 35.76 26.96
CA SER A 14 45.87 35.50 25.71
C SER A 14 47.38 35.40 25.97
N ARG A 15 48.06 34.58 25.15
CA ARG A 15 49.53 34.41 24.89
C ARG A 15 49.95 32.98 25.22
N ASP A 16 50.82 32.28 24.51
CA ASP A 16 51.54 32.44 23.23
C ASP A 16 52.25 31.07 23.05
N PHE A 17 52.26 30.44 21.87
CA PHE A 17 53.47 29.71 21.43
C PHE A 17 53.45 29.41 19.92
N ARG A 18 54.29 30.15 19.19
CA ARG A 18 54.72 29.84 17.81
C ARG A 18 56.03 29.05 17.84
N SER A 19 56.27 28.35 16.72
CA SER A 19 57.53 27.72 16.24
C SER A 19 57.66 26.23 16.60
N ARG A 20 57.96 25.27 15.70
CA ARG A 20 58.60 25.30 14.36
C ARG A 20 58.30 24.01 13.56
N LEU A 21 58.11 24.20 12.25
CA LEU A 21 58.41 23.36 11.06
C LEU A 21 58.47 21.82 11.18
N SER A 22 57.65 21.18 10.33
CA SER A 22 58.19 20.43 9.19
C SER A 22 57.25 20.55 7.98
N SER A 23 57.79 21.12 6.91
CA SER A 23 57.16 21.39 5.64
C SER A 23 57.10 20.12 4.80
N ALA A 24 55.91 19.58 4.55
CA ALA A 24 55.63 18.74 3.38
C ALA A 24 54.10 18.62 3.19
N LEU A 25 53.65 18.95 1.98
CA LEU A 25 52.30 18.71 1.42
C LEU A 25 51.18 19.69 1.82
N VAL A 26 51.38 20.97 1.52
CA VAL A 26 50.31 21.85 1.04
C VAL A 26 50.48 21.99 -0.47
N ALA A 27 49.75 21.18 -1.24
CA ALA A 27 49.39 21.41 -2.65
C ALA A 27 48.46 20.29 -3.14
N LEU A 28 47.23 20.21 -2.62
CA LEU A 28 46.13 19.55 -3.33
C LEU A 28 44.78 20.06 -2.82
N SER A 29 44.58 21.36 -2.95
CA SER A 29 43.26 21.99 -2.92
C SER A 29 43.15 22.87 -4.18
N LEU A 30 41.98 22.83 -4.82
CA LEU A 30 41.59 23.52 -6.06
C LEU A 30 41.87 22.78 -7.38
N LEU A 31 41.35 21.55 -7.49
CA LEU A 31 40.66 21.12 -8.71
C LEU A 31 39.70 19.96 -8.37
N ALA A 32 38.73 20.20 -7.49
CA ALA A 32 37.47 19.48 -7.61
C ALA A 32 36.83 20.04 -8.87
N CYS A 33 37.15 19.45 -10.02
CA CYS A 33 36.44 19.73 -11.25
C CYS A 33 34.95 19.70 -10.91
N VAL A 34 34.28 20.83 -11.10
CA VAL A 34 32.87 20.84 -11.48
C VAL A 34 32.84 20.14 -12.83
N LEU A 35 32.96 18.80 -12.80
CA LEU A 35 32.52 18.01 -13.91
C LEU A 35 31.01 18.23 -13.94
N PRO A 36 30.42 18.63 -15.08
CA PRO A 36 28.98 18.52 -15.22
C PRO A 36 28.66 17.07 -14.89
N THR A 37 27.94 16.84 -13.79
CA THR A 37 27.43 15.52 -13.47
C THR A 37 26.49 15.19 -14.62
N ARG A 38 26.95 14.35 -15.55
CA ARG A 38 26.11 13.90 -16.66
C ARG A 38 24.88 13.23 -16.03
N ALA A 39 23.71 13.78 -16.32
CA ALA A 39 22.43 13.18 -15.94
C ALA A 39 22.25 11.77 -16.56
N ASP A 40 23.12 11.40 -17.50
CA ASP A 40 23.08 10.19 -18.31
C ASP A 40 23.86 8.99 -17.73
N GLU A 41 24.13 8.94 -16.42
CA GLU A 41 24.75 7.75 -15.82
C GLU A 41 23.77 6.56 -15.93
N PRO A 42 24.10 5.50 -16.71
CA PRO A 42 23.16 4.41 -16.96
C PRO A 42 22.82 3.71 -15.65
N LEU A 43 21.58 3.23 -15.54
CA LEU A 43 21.20 2.32 -14.47
C LEU A 43 22.15 1.11 -14.45
N PRO A 44 22.48 0.57 -13.27
CA PRO A 44 23.10 -0.75 -13.21
C PRO A 44 22.21 -1.77 -13.93
N GLU A 45 22.76 -2.53 -14.89
CA GLU A 45 22.06 -3.56 -15.66
C GLU A 45 21.24 -4.51 -14.75
N ALA A 46 21.84 -4.87 -13.61
CA ALA A 46 21.20 -5.68 -12.57
C ALA A 46 19.89 -5.11 -11.99
N ALA A 47 19.69 -3.79 -11.98
CA ALA A 47 18.46 -3.17 -11.47
C ALA A 47 17.31 -3.25 -12.50
N ALA A 48 17.63 -3.11 -13.79
CA ALA A 48 16.64 -3.27 -14.86
C ALA A 48 16.18 -4.73 -14.97
N ASP A 49 17.12 -5.67 -14.96
CA ASP A 49 16.84 -7.11 -14.99
C ASP A 49 15.99 -7.54 -13.77
N LEU A 50 16.31 -7.00 -12.59
CA LEU A 50 15.52 -7.24 -11.38
C LEU A 50 14.08 -6.77 -11.54
N SER A 51 13.86 -5.55 -12.05
CA SER A 51 12.50 -5.00 -12.23
C SER A 51 11.68 -5.83 -13.22
N ALA A 52 12.29 -6.22 -14.35
CA ALA A 52 11.64 -7.08 -15.33
C ALA A 52 11.25 -8.43 -14.71
N ARG A 53 12.19 -9.08 -14.00
CA ARG A 53 11.94 -10.37 -13.37
C ARG A 53 10.88 -10.31 -12.29
N VAL A 54 10.88 -9.26 -11.47
CA VAL A 54 9.85 -9.05 -10.44
C VAL A 54 8.46 -8.91 -11.06
N GLY A 55 8.34 -8.16 -12.17
CA GLY A 55 7.07 -8.03 -12.90
C GLY A 55 6.54 -9.37 -13.45
N GLU A 56 7.42 -10.21 -14.00
CA GLU A 56 7.07 -11.56 -14.47
C GLU A 56 6.58 -12.46 -13.34
N VAL A 57 7.33 -12.48 -12.21
CA VAL A 57 6.97 -13.28 -11.04
C VAL A 57 5.66 -12.80 -10.42
N TYR A 58 5.46 -11.49 -10.30
CA TYR A 58 4.19 -10.94 -9.81
C TYR A 58 3.01 -11.38 -10.69
N THR A 59 3.13 -11.20 -12.00
CA THR A 59 2.07 -11.51 -12.96
C THR A 59 1.69 -12.99 -12.94
N SER A 60 2.67 -13.88 -12.80
CA SER A 60 2.45 -15.32 -12.72
C SER A 60 1.99 -15.81 -11.34
N SER A 61 2.22 -15.04 -10.27
CA SER A 61 1.89 -15.40 -8.89
C SER A 61 0.53 -14.86 -8.42
N ARG A 62 0.06 -13.74 -8.97
CA ARG A 62 -1.15 -13.05 -8.50
C ARG A 62 -2.42 -13.92 -8.59
N SER A 63 -2.57 -14.72 -9.64
CA SER A 63 -3.75 -15.59 -9.82
C SER A 63 -3.79 -16.79 -8.87
N ARG A 64 -2.68 -17.07 -8.17
CA ARG A 64 -2.51 -18.18 -7.21
C ARG A 64 -2.54 -17.70 -5.76
N THR A 65 -2.77 -16.40 -5.57
CA THR A 65 -2.87 -15.74 -4.27
C THR A 65 -4.33 -15.34 -4.07
N VAL A 66 -4.93 -15.77 -2.98
CA VAL A 66 -6.38 -15.61 -2.73
C VAL A 66 -6.62 -14.87 -1.43
N VAL A 67 -7.75 -14.17 -1.32
CA VAL A 67 -8.23 -13.71 -0.01
C VAL A 67 -8.79 -14.91 0.73
N VAL A 68 -8.48 -15.03 2.02
CA VAL A 68 -9.14 -15.97 2.94
C VAL A 68 -10.02 -15.15 3.86
N ARG A 69 -11.30 -15.51 3.98
CA ARG A 69 -12.26 -14.84 4.84
C ARG A 69 -13.00 -15.85 5.70
N GLY A 70 -13.34 -15.46 6.92
CA GLY A 70 -14.16 -16.27 7.80
C GLY A 70 -15.15 -15.44 8.62
N GLU A 71 -16.35 -15.96 8.81
CA GLU A 71 -17.31 -15.43 9.81
C GLU A 71 -16.89 -15.90 11.20
N LEU A 72 -16.78 -14.97 12.16
CA LEU A 72 -16.39 -15.31 13.53
C LEU A 72 -17.51 -16.05 14.24
N ALA A 73 -17.18 -17.16 14.89
CA ALA A 73 -18.16 -18.02 15.55
C ALA A 73 -18.96 -17.31 16.66
N GLU A 74 -18.32 -16.40 17.41
CA GLU A 74 -18.93 -15.69 18.54
C GLU A 74 -19.67 -14.40 18.14
N LYS A 75 -19.41 -13.89 16.93
CA LYS A 75 -20.01 -12.67 16.38
C LYS A 75 -20.21 -12.84 14.87
N PRO A 76 -21.35 -13.36 14.42
CA PRO A 76 -21.60 -13.66 13.00
C PRO A 76 -21.48 -12.43 12.07
N ASP A 77 -21.74 -11.23 12.60
CA ASP A 77 -21.59 -9.97 11.86
C ASP A 77 -20.13 -9.48 11.76
N ALA A 78 -19.20 -10.16 12.43
CA ALA A 78 -17.77 -9.86 12.40
C ALA A 78 -17.01 -10.92 11.61
N THR A 79 -16.08 -10.48 10.77
CA THR A 79 -15.30 -11.36 9.90
C THR A 79 -13.81 -11.25 10.17
N THR A 80 -13.11 -12.38 10.14
CA THR A 80 -11.64 -12.43 10.01
C THR A 80 -11.26 -12.49 8.53
N SER A 81 -10.08 -11.96 8.19
CA SER A 81 -9.54 -12.11 6.85
C SER A 81 -8.01 -12.06 6.81
N GLY A 82 -7.46 -12.68 5.78
CA GLY A 82 -6.04 -12.71 5.47
C GLY A 82 -5.82 -13.14 4.02
N THR A 83 -4.62 -13.60 3.72
CA THR A 83 -4.26 -14.12 2.40
C THR A 83 -4.06 -15.63 2.46
N GLY A 84 -4.25 -16.32 1.35
CA GLY A 84 -3.87 -17.72 1.17
C GLY A 84 -3.04 -17.92 -0.10
N ALA A 85 -2.22 -18.97 -0.09
CA ALA A 85 -1.46 -19.43 -1.24
C ALA A 85 -1.96 -20.80 -1.70
N VAL A 86 -2.17 -20.97 -3.00
CA VAL A 86 -2.59 -22.27 -3.57
C VAL A 86 -1.41 -23.24 -3.56
N LEU A 87 -1.49 -24.27 -2.72
CA LEU A 87 -0.40 -25.23 -2.47
C LEU A 87 -0.47 -26.43 -3.41
N ALA A 88 -1.68 -26.87 -3.74
CA ALA A 88 -1.96 -27.99 -4.64
C ALA A 88 -3.40 -27.84 -5.16
N PRO A 89 -3.81 -28.60 -6.20
CA PRO A 89 -5.20 -28.59 -6.65
C PRO A 89 -6.16 -28.85 -5.48
N GLY A 90 -7.09 -27.91 -5.27
CA GLY A 90 -8.07 -27.94 -4.19
C GLY A 90 -7.53 -27.70 -2.78
N LEU A 91 -6.27 -27.26 -2.63
CA LEU A 91 -5.64 -27.01 -1.34
C LEU A 91 -5.03 -25.60 -1.27
N VAL A 92 -5.43 -24.85 -0.27
CA VAL A 92 -4.90 -23.52 0.06
C VAL A 92 -4.26 -23.56 1.43
N VAL A 93 -3.07 -22.98 1.56
CA VAL A 93 -2.42 -22.75 2.86
C VAL A 93 -2.62 -21.30 3.29
N THR A 94 -2.80 -21.08 4.58
CA THR A 94 -2.87 -19.75 5.21
C THR A 94 -2.36 -19.84 6.66
N CYS A 95 -2.35 -18.71 7.38
CA CYS A 95 -1.98 -18.68 8.79
C CYS A 95 -3.06 -19.29 9.67
N ALA A 96 -2.67 -19.96 10.75
CA ALA A 96 -3.59 -20.53 11.73
C ALA A 96 -4.46 -19.43 12.36
N HIS A 97 -3.83 -18.32 12.75
CA HIS A 97 -4.52 -17.20 13.39
C HIS A 97 -5.55 -16.50 12.48
N VAL A 98 -5.47 -16.68 11.16
CA VAL A 98 -6.45 -16.12 10.22
C VAL A 98 -7.78 -16.88 10.31
N VAL A 99 -7.74 -18.17 10.64
CA VAL A 99 -8.89 -19.08 10.50
C VAL A 99 -9.25 -19.84 11.77
N GLU A 100 -8.56 -19.62 12.90
CA GLU A 100 -8.75 -20.39 14.13
C GLU A 100 -10.16 -20.22 14.70
N ASP A 101 -10.67 -18.99 14.73
CA ASP A 101 -11.97 -18.61 15.31
C ASP A 101 -13.09 -18.51 14.26
N ALA A 102 -12.80 -18.86 13.01
CA ALA A 102 -13.76 -18.82 11.91
C ALA A 102 -14.65 -20.06 11.88
N ALA A 103 -15.97 -19.85 11.76
CA ALA A 103 -16.96 -20.92 11.61
C ALA A 103 -17.20 -21.25 10.13
N ASN A 104 -17.51 -20.24 9.32
CA ASN A 104 -17.74 -20.36 7.88
C ASN A 104 -16.57 -19.71 7.16
N LEU A 105 -15.80 -20.51 6.41
CA LEU A 105 -14.64 -20.05 5.66
C LEU A 105 -14.96 -20.00 4.16
N GLU A 106 -14.42 -18.99 3.51
CA GLU A 106 -14.42 -18.87 2.05
C GLU A 106 -13.06 -18.38 1.55
N ILE A 107 -12.78 -18.64 0.29
CA ILE A 107 -11.73 -17.95 -0.46
C ILE A 107 -12.35 -17.04 -1.51
N VAL A 108 -11.72 -15.89 -1.75
CA VAL A 108 -12.08 -14.97 -2.83
C VAL A 108 -10.91 -14.91 -3.81
N LEU A 109 -11.18 -15.18 -5.08
CA LEU A 109 -10.20 -15.06 -6.15
C LEU A 109 -10.03 -13.59 -6.57
N PRO A 110 -8.93 -13.24 -7.27
CA PRO A 110 -8.73 -11.88 -7.79
C PRO A 110 -9.82 -11.39 -8.74
N ASP A 111 -10.57 -12.30 -9.37
CA ASP A 111 -11.72 -12.00 -10.23
C ASP A 111 -13.05 -11.82 -9.48
N GLY A 112 -13.04 -11.85 -8.13
CA GLY A 112 -14.22 -11.69 -7.29
C GLY A 112 -15.06 -12.94 -7.08
N ARG A 113 -14.74 -14.07 -7.72
CA ARG A 113 -15.45 -15.32 -7.44
C ARG A 113 -15.11 -15.82 -6.04
N ARG A 114 -16.15 -16.20 -5.30
CA ARG A 114 -16.08 -16.75 -3.95
C ARG A 114 -16.34 -18.24 -3.94
N PHE A 115 -15.60 -18.96 -3.12
CA PHE A 115 -15.74 -20.41 -2.99
C PHE A 115 -15.71 -20.80 -1.52
N PRO A 116 -16.67 -21.63 -1.06
CA PRO A 116 -16.62 -22.19 0.28
C PRO A 116 -15.30 -22.94 0.50
N ALA A 117 -14.73 -22.75 1.68
CA ALA A 117 -13.50 -23.39 2.10
C ALA A 117 -13.77 -24.20 3.37
N ARG A 118 -13.20 -25.40 3.44
CA ARG A 118 -13.25 -26.23 4.65
C ARG A 118 -11.86 -26.31 5.26
N ARG A 119 -11.71 -25.89 6.50
CA ARG A 119 -10.48 -26.14 7.27
C ARG A 119 -10.27 -27.65 7.40
N LEU A 120 -9.17 -28.15 6.84
CA LEU A 120 -8.75 -29.54 6.99
C LEU A 120 -8.13 -29.73 8.35
N GLY A 121 -6.98 -29.10 8.60
CA GLY A 121 -6.24 -29.18 9.84
C GLY A 121 -5.44 -27.90 10.08
N MET A 122 -4.85 -27.79 11.27
CA MET A 122 -4.12 -26.59 11.68
C MET A 122 -2.93 -26.95 12.57
N HIS A 123 -1.79 -26.30 12.38
CA HIS A 123 -0.66 -26.31 13.29
C HIS A 123 -0.59 -24.96 14.00
N ARG A 124 -1.10 -24.90 15.23
CA ARG A 124 -1.23 -23.63 15.97
C ARG A 124 0.12 -22.98 16.27
N THR A 125 1.07 -23.76 16.79
CA THR A 125 2.41 -23.24 17.14
C THR A 125 3.21 -22.76 15.92
N ALA A 126 3.13 -23.48 14.79
CA ALA A 126 3.83 -23.09 13.55
C ALA A 126 3.04 -22.06 12.72
N ASP A 127 1.83 -21.68 13.17
CA ASP A 127 0.92 -20.76 12.50
C ASP A 127 0.54 -21.18 11.07
N ILE A 128 0.21 -22.46 10.87
CA ILE A 128 -0.15 -23.03 9.56
C ILE A 128 -1.58 -23.56 9.62
N ALA A 129 -2.42 -23.19 8.66
CA ALA A 129 -3.71 -23.84 8.41
C ALA A 129 -3.81 -24.31 6.96
N LEU A 130 -4.46 -25.45 6.77
CA LEU A 130 -4.74 -26.03 5.47
C LEU A 130 -6.24 -26.01 5.20
N LEU A 131 -6.64 -25.45 4.07
CA LEU A 131 -8.01 -25.35 3.62
C LEU A 131 -8.20 -26.25 2.39
N ALA A 132 -9.34 -26.94 2.35
CA ALA A 132 -9.85 -27.58 1.15
C ALA A 132 -10.83 -26.64 0.44
N VAL A 133 -10.67 -26.52 -0.88
CA VAL A 133 -11.49 -25.66 -1.73
C VAL A 133 -11.82 -26.37 -3.03
N GLU A 134 -12.98 -26.08 -3.61
CA GLU A 134 -13.41 -26.63 -4.90
C GLU A 134 -13.41 -25.51 -5.96
N VAL A 135 -12.26 -25.27 -6.57
CA VAL A 135 -12.08 -24.22 -7.59
C VAL A 135 -11.56 -24.83 -8.89
N PRO A 136 -12.37 -24.86 -9.97
CA PRO A 136 -11.92 -25.37 -11.27
C PRO A 136 -10.76 -24.54 -11.84
N GLY A 137 -9.68 -25.21 -12.24
CA GLY A 137 -8.53 -24.60 -12.92
C GLY A 137 -7.64 -23.73 -12.03
N LEU A 138 -7.74 -23.83 -10.71
CA LEU A 138 -6.88 -23.10 -9.79
C LEU A 138 -5.50 -23.75 -9.68
N GLU A 139 -4.54 -23.17 -10.40
CA GLU A 139 -3.16 -23.67 -10.48
C GLU A 139 -2.36 -23.40 -9.20
N PRO A 140 -1.58 -24.38 -8.68
CA PRO A 140 -0.75 -24.19 -7.50
C PRO A 140 0.57 -23.48 -7.80
N PHE A 141 1.20 -22.98 -6.75
CA PHE A 141 2.59 -22.55 -6.82
C PHE A 141 3.53 -23.75 -7.02
N PRO A 142 4.59 -23.62 -7.85
CA PRO A 142 5.80 -24.40 -7.67
C PRO A 142 6.36 -24.16 -6.27
N ILE A 143 6.84 -25.20 -5.58
CA ILE A 143 7.28 -25.10 -4.18
C ILE A 143 8.76 -25.43 -4.10
N ARG A 144 9.54 -24.56 -3.46
CA ARG A 144 10.94 -24.85 -3.09
C ARG A 144 10.93 -25.78 -1.87
N THR A 145 11.73 -26.84 -1.90
CA THR A 145 11.81 -27.81 -0.78
C THR A 145 12.82 -27.40 0.29
N GLY A 146 13.87 -26.67 -0.08
CA GLY A 146 14.88 -26.14 0.82
C GLY A 146 14.61 -24.71 1.27
N PRO A 147 15.25 -24.24 2.37
CA PRO A 147 15.16 -22.85 2.79
C PRO A 147 15.79 -21.93 1.73
N PRO A 148 15.33 -20.67 1.60
CA PRO A 148 16.01 -19.69 0.79
C PRO A 148 17.32 -19.22 1.44
N GLU A 149 18.27 -18.78 0.63
CA GLU A 149 19.57 -18.30 1.12
C GLU A 149 19.52 -16.81 1.49
N PRO A 150 20.26 -16.38 2.54
CA PRO A 150 20.45 -14.96 2.84
C PRO A 150 20.96 -14.18 1.62
N GLY A 151 20.32 -13.06 1.32
CA GLY A 151 20.62 -12.19 0.19
C GLY A 151 19.77 -12.46 -1.05
N GLU A 152 19.08 -13.60 -1.14
CA GLU A 152 18.14 -13.88 -2.24
C GLU A 152 17.01 -12.87 -2.26
N TRP A 153 16.61 -12.46 -3.47
CA TRP A 153 15.43 -11.64 -3.69
C TRP A 153 14.15 -12.48 -3.57
N VAL A 154 13.18 -11.92 -2.86
CA VAL A 154 11.88 -12.52 -2.63
C VAL A 154 10.77 -11.48 -2.79
N LEU A 155 9.60 -11.96 -3.17
CA LEU A 155 8.38 -11.18 -3.33
C LEU A 155 7.32 -11.72 -2.37
N ALA A 156 6.78 -10.87 -1.50
CA ALA A 156 5.57 -11.16 -0.75
C ALA A 156 4.36 -10.70 -1.55
N LEU A 157 3.30 -11.52 -1.59
CA LEU A 157 2.00 -11.10 -2.09
C LEU A 157 0.96 -11.21 -0.98
N GLY A 158 0.03 -10.27 -0.92
CA GLY A 158 -1.03 -10.26 0.07
C GLY A 158 -2.13 -9.24 -0.18
N HIS A 159 -3.17 -9.28 0.65
CA HIS A 159 -4.30 -8.37 0.59
C HIS A 159 -4.30 -7.46 1.82
N PRO A 160 -3.43 -6.43 1.85
CA PRO A 160 -3.34 -5.53 2.98
C PRO A 160 -4.68 -4.86 3.27
N GLY A 161 -5.16 -4.96 4.51
CA GLY A 161 -6.49 -4.45 4.89
C GLY A 161 -7.63 -5.48 4.75
N GLY A 162 -7.34 -6.72 4.35
CA GLY A 162 -8.28 -7.85 4.42
C GLY A 162 -9.28 -7.91 3.27
N ALA A 163 -10.38 -8.64 3.45
CA ALA A 163 -11.39 -8.86 2.39
C ALA A 163 -12.17 -7.60 1.95
N ALA A 164 -12.14 -6.54 2.76
CA ALA A 164 -12.66 -5.21 2.39
C ALA A 164 -11.64 -4.40 1.56
N ALA A 165 -10.39 -4.87 1.51
CA ALA A 165 -9.38 -4.36 0.61
C ALA A 165 -9.40 -5.19 -0.66
N ASP A 166 -9.38 -4.47 -1.78
CA ASP A 166 -8.91 -4.89 -3.09
C ASP A 166 -8.52 -6.38 -3.26
N LEU A 167 -9.21 -7.06 -4.20
CA LEU A 167 -9.05 -8.48 -4.47
C LEU A 167 -7.79 -8.83 -5.27
N GLU A 168 -7.14 -7.86 -5.88
CA GLU A 168 -5.82 -8.08 -6.49
C GLU A 168 -4.76 -8.05 -5.39
N PRO A 169 -3.89 -9.08 -5.29
CA PRO A 169 -2.86 -9.09 -4.27
C PRO A 169 -1.83 -7.98 -4.55
N ALA A 170 -1.52 -7.21 -3.52
CA ALA A 170 -0.44 -6.23 -3.52
C ALA A 170 0.91 -6.95 -3.42
N PRO A 171 1.86 -6.67 -4.33
CA PRO A 171 3.19 -7.21 -4.25
C PRO A 171 4.10 -6.33 -3.39
N ALA A 172 5.06 -6.96 -2.71
CA ALA A 172 6.14 -6.29 -2.03
C ALA A 172 7.46 -7.03 -2.20
N VAL A 173 8.54 -6.29 -2.52
CA VAL A 173 9.85 -6.88 -2.84
C VAL A 173 10.88 -6.63 -1.76
N GLY A 174 11.73 -7.62 -1.54
CA GLY A 174 12.81 -7.55 -0.57
C GLY A 174 13.78 -8.72 -0.72
N ARG A 175 14.59 -8.92 0.30
CA ARG A 175 15.58 -9.97 0.41
C ARG A 175 15.36 -10.81 1.66
N VAL A 176 15.81 -12.05 1.57
CA VAL A 176 16.01 -12.90 2.73
C VAL A 176 17.20 -12.36 3.53
N LEU A 177 16.99 -12.10 4.81
CA LEU A 177 18.05 -11.68 5.71
C LEU A 177 18.70 -12.88 6.39
N SER A 178 17.87 -13.86 6.76
CA SER A 178 18.29 -15.03 7.50
C SER A 178 17.19 -16.08 7.57
N THR A 179 17.58 -17.31 7.92
CA THR A 179 16.69 -18.45 8.18
C THR A 179 16.97 -19.02 9.56
N GLY A 180 16.08 -19.86 10.09
CA GLY A 180 16.26 -20.44 11.42
C GLY A 180 15.90 -19.51 12.58
N TYR A 181 15.11 -18.46 12.35
CA TYR A 181 14.78 -17.47 13.37
C TYR A 181 13.64 -17.93 14.27
N ASN A 182 13.84 -17.84 15.59
CA ASN A 182 12.79 -18.11 16.56
C ASN A 182 12.30 -16.79 17.16
N LEU A 183 10.99 -16.59 17.18
CA LEU A 183 10.31 -15.38 17.61
C LEU A 183 9.32 -15.73 18.71
N THR A 184 9.20 -14.88 19.71
CA THR A 184 8.05 -14.91 20.62
C THR A 184 7.28 -13.61 20.44
N GLU A 185 6.06 -13.71 19.94
CA GLU A 185 5.18 -12.56 19.78
C GLU A 185 4.77 -12.05 21.17
N THR A 186 5.09 -10.79 21.43
CA THR A 186 4.75 -10.12 22.68
C THR A 186 3.26 -9.76 22.64
N GLY A 187 2.49 -10.23 23.64
CA GLY A 187 1.04 -9.97 23.75
C GLY A 187 0.19 -11.22 23.54
N THR A 188 0.42 -11.98 22.48
CA THR A 188 -0.29 -13.25 22.20
C THR A 188 0.39 -14.47 22.82
N GLY A 189 1.71 -14.38 23.08
CA GLY A 189 2.52 -15.51 23.54
C GLY A 189 2.82 -16.55 22.46
N ARG A 190 2.48 -16.28 21.18
CA ARG A 190 2.81 -17.18 20.07
C ARG A 190 4.32 -17.31 19.90
N VAL A 191 4.78 -18.53 19.68
CA VAL A 191 6.19 -18.81 19.43
C VAL A 191 6.35 -19.35 18.03
N TYR A 192 7.01 -18.56 17.20
CA TYR A 192 7.39 -18.91 15.85
C TYR A 192 8.77 -19.52 15.87
N ASN A 193 8.96 -20.66 15.21
CA ASN A 193 10.25 -21.33 15.15
C ASN A 193 10.72 -21.45 13.71
N ASP A 194 12.03 -21.35 13.51
CA ASP A 194 12.68 -21.66 12.24
C ASP A 194 12.17 -20.79 11.08
N MET A 195 11.91 -19.53 11.35
CA MET A 195 11.32 -18.58 10.40
C MET A 195 12.35 -18.08 9.38
N VAL A 196 11.86 -17.73 8.20
CA VAL A 196 12.59 -16.92 7.23
C VAL A 196 12.38 -15.45 7.61
N ALA A 197 13.44 -14.77 8.00
CA ALA A 197 13.43 -13.33 8.20
C ALA A 197 13.71 -12.63 6.87
N THR A 198 12.84 -11.70 6.52
CA THR A 198 12.97 -10.89 5.32
C THR A 198 12.83 -9.43 5.68
N ASP A 199 13.21 -8.62 4.72
CA ASP A 199 13.13 -7.18 4.80
C ASP A 199 11.98 -6.65 3.91
N VAL A 200 11.12 -7.55 3.42
CA VAL A 200 9.95 -7.23 2.61
C VAL A 200 8.95 -6.43 3.46
N PRO A 201 8.46 -5.27 3.00
CA PRO A 201 7.44 -4.53 3.75
C PRO A 201 6.10 -5.28 3.67
N ILE A 202 5.77 -6.04 4.72
CA ILE A 202 4.46 -6.70 4.85
C ILE A 202 3.64 -6.05 5.97
N PHE A 203 2.32 -6.24 5.90
CA PHE A 203 1.36 -5.65 6.83
C PHE A 203 0.22 -6.62 7.13
N GLN A 204 -0.64 -6.30 8.11
CA GLN A 204 -1.82 -7.12 8.41
C GLN A 204 -2.71 -7.26 7.16
N GLY A 205 -3.16 -8.48 6.90
CA GLY A 205 -3.81 -8.88 5.64
C GLY A 205 -2.88 -9.68 4.72
N ASN A 206 -1.56 -9.46 4.80
CA ASN A 206 -0.57 -10.30 4.09
C ASN A 206 -0.37 -11.66 4.78
N SER A 207 -0.77 -11.80 6.04
CA SER A 207 -0.69 -13.06 6.79
C SER A 207 -1.37 -14.19 6.02
N GLY A 208 -0.64 -15.29 5.84
CA GLY A 208 -1.03 -16.45 5.05
C GLY A 208 -0.72 -16.36 3.56
N GLY A 209 -0.28 -15.20 3.07
CA GLY A 209 0.10 -14.98 1.68
C GLY A 209 1.47 -15.56 1.32
N PRO A 210 1.74 -15.76 0.01
CA PRO A 210 2.97 -16.40 -0.43
C PRO A 210 4.18 -15.45 -0.31
N LEU A 211 5.31 -16.02 0.08
CA LEU A 211 6.65 -15.47 -0.14
C LEU A 211 7.29 -16.29 -1.26
N VAL A 212 7.61 -15.66 -2.40
CA VAL A 212 8.12 -16.34 -3.61
C VAL A 212 9.51 -15.85 -3.98
N ASP A 213 10.35 -16.71 -4.54
CA ASP A 213 11.64 -16.32 -5.12
C ASP A 213 11.49 -15.75 -6.53
N LEU A 214 12.58 -15.23 -7.10
CA LEU A 214 12.60 -14.70 -8.48
C LEU A 214 12.45 -15.77 -9.58
N ALA A 215 12.35 -17.05 -9.23
CA ALA A 215 11.97 -18.12 -10.15
C ALA A 215 10.47 -18.46 -10.06
N GLY A 216 9.71 -17.77 -9.18
CA GLY A 216 8.28 -17.98 -8.97
C GLY A 216 7.96 -19.17 -8.08
N ASN A 217 8.94 -19.71 -7.35
CA ASN A 217 8.70 -20.79 -6.39
C ASN A 217 8.28 -20.22 -5.04
N LEU A 218 7.28 -20.83 -4.41
CA LEU A 218 6.91 -20.59 -3.03
C LEU A 218 8.07 -21.03 -2.12
N VAL A 219 8.69 -20.07 -1.45
CA VAL A 219 9.75 -20.30 -0.47
C VAL A 219 9.24 -20.21 0.97
N GLY A 220 8.10 -19.56 1.19
CA GLY A 220 7.44 -19.50 2.49
C GLY A 220 6.05 -18.86 2.45
N MET A 221 5.47 -18.67 3.63
CA MET A 221 4.17 -18.04 3.85
C MET A 221 4.33 -16.89 4.86
N ASN A 222 3.96 -15.67 4.48
CA ASN A 222 4.06 -14.48 5.32
C ASN A 222 3.21 -14.66 6.58
N ALA A 223 3.75 -14.42 7.77
CA ALA A 223 3.05 -14.74 9.01
C ALA A 223 3.11 -13.63 10.06
N ALA A 224 4.28 -13.02 10.27
CA ALA A 224 4.47 -12.07 11.38
C ALA A 224 5.34 -10.88 10.98
N ILE A 225 5.16 -9.78 11.69
CA ILE A 225 5.98 -8.56 11.58
C ILE A 225 6.43 -8.19 12.98
N SER A 226 7.70 -7.84 13.13
CA SER A 226 8.21 -7.27 14.37
C SER A 226 8.39 -5.77 14.22
N VAL A 227 7.68 -5.03 15.07
CA VAL A 227 7.84 -3.57 15.18
C VAL A 227 9.17 -3.16 15.81
N GLN A 228 9.84 -4.06 16.55
CA GLN A 228 11.07 -3.75 17.27
C GLN A 228 12.29 -3.62 16.33
N ASP A 229 12.38 -4.47 15.31
CA ASP A 229 13.47 -4.48 14.33
C ASP A 229 13.01 -4.13 12.90
N GLY A 230 11.69 -4.01 12.69
CA GLY A 230 11.10 -3.64 11.41
C GLY A 230 11.20 -4.75 10.36
N LEU A 231 11.25 -6.02 10.80
CA LEU A 231 11.39 -7.18 9.93
C LEU A 231 10.08 -7.94 9.74
N ALA A 232 10.03 -8.65 8.61
CA ALA A 232 8.94 -9.53 8.22
C ALA A 232 9.38 -10.98 8.32
N TYR A 233 8.51 -11.85 8.83
CA TYR A 233 8.80 -13.26 9.01
C TYR A 233 7.81 -14.13 8.27
N ALA A 234 8.34 -15.13 7.58
CA ALA A 234 7.59 -16.13 6.87
C ALA A 234 7.87 -17.54 7.42
N VAL A 235 6.82 -18.35 7.50
CA VAL A 235 6.94 -19.78 7.74
C VAL A 235 7.56 -20.42 6.49
N PRO A 236 8.69 -21.14 6.59
CA PRO A 236 9.32 -21.74 5.41
C PRO A 236 8.41 -22.76 4.75
N SER A 237 8.47 -22.83 3.42
CA SER A 237 7.80 -23.85 2.59
C SER A 237 8.11 -25.27 3.06
N ALA A 238 9.35 -25.55 3.46
CA ALA A 238 9.76 -26.84 4.01
C ALA A 238 8.92 -27.27 5.24
N ARG A 239 8.61 -26.33 6.14
CA ARG A 239 7.77 -26.58 7.32
C ARG A 239 6.32 -26.83 6.96
N ILE A 240 5.80 -26.10 5.97
CA ILE A 240 4.46 -26.32 5.43
C ILE A 240 4.36 -27.74 4.85
N LEU A 241 5.35 -28.16 4.07
CA LEU A 241 5.44 -29.50 3.50
C LEU A 241 5.56 -30.59 4.57
N GLU A 242 6.34 -30.36 5.63
CA GLU A 242 6.48 -31.28 6.77
C GLU A 242 5.13 -31.51 7.49
N ALA A 243 4.35 -30.46 7.70
CA ALA A 243 3.05 -30.54 8.36
C ALA A 243 1.95 -31.14 7.46
N LEU A 244 2.08 -31.01 6.14
CA LEU A 244 1.03 -31.29 5.16
C LEU A 244 0.36 -32.67 5.30
N PRO A 245 1.08 -33.80 5.49
CA PRO A 245 0.44 -35.11 5.61
C PRO A 245 -0.50 -35.24 6.81
N ARG A 246 -0.18 -34.56 7.92
CA ARG A 246 -0.97 -34.55 9.16
C ARG A 246 -2.16 -33.61 9.04
N LEU A 247 -1.94 -32.41 8.48
CA LEU A 247 -3.01 -31.44 8.24
C LEU A 247 -4.09 -31.99 7.29
N ARG A 248 -3.71 -32.77 6.27
CA ARG A 248 -4.66 -33.46 5.37
C ARG A 248 -5.55 -34.48 6.08
N LYS A 249 -5.07 -35.08 7.18
CA LYS A 249 -5.85 -36.03 8.02
C LYS A 249 -6.76 -35.33 9.02
N GLY A 250 -6.73 -34.00 9.06
CA GLY A 250 -7.54 -33.20 9.96
C GLY A 250 -6.93 -32.97 11.34
N GLU A 251 -5.62 -33.20 11.49
CA GLU A 251 -4.96 -33.02 12.78
C GLU A 251 -4.87 -31.53 13.17
N SER A 252 -5.11 -31.27 14.46
CA SER A 252 -4.73 -30.02 15.13
C SER A 252 -3.42 -30.24 15.88
N ILE A 253 -2.35 -29.63 15.39
CA ILE A 253 -0.99 -29.82 15.89
C ILE A 253 -0.63 -28.67 16.84
N GLU A 254 -0.27 -29.03 18.06
CA GLU A 254 0.40 -28.17 19.01
C GLU A 254 1.75 -28.79 19.35
N THR A 255 2.82 -28.03 19.15
CA THR A 255 4.15 -28.41 19.62
C THR A 255 4.54 -27.47 20.77
N PRO A 256 5.24 -27.96 21.80
CA PRO A 256 5.79 -27.10 22.83
C PRO A 256 6.65 -26.00 22.18
N PRO A 257 6.57 -24.76 22.68
CA PRO A 257 7.48 -23.72 22.24
C PRO A 257 8.93 -24.14 22.48
N VAL A 258 9.78 -24.05 21.47
CA VAL A 258 11.23 -24.15 21.67
C VAL A 258 11.70 -22.74 22.01
N PRO A 259 12.31 -22.49 23.19
CA PRO A 259 12.85 -21.18 23.51
C PRO A 259 13.84 -20.74 22.44
N GLY A 260 13.49 -19.71 21.70
CA GLY A 260 14.38 -19.09 20.73
C GLY A 260 15.49 -18.31 21.42
N ARG A 261 16.71 -18.37 20.86
CA ARG A 261 17.62 -17.23 21.02
C ARG A 261 16.97 -16.06 20.28
N THR A 262 16.63 -15.00 21.01
CA THR A 262 16.38 -13.70 20.38
C THR A 262 17.68 -13.25 19.72
N ILE A 263 17.83 -13.48 18.42
CA ILE A 263 18.88 -12.86 17.64
C ILE A 263 18.25 -11.60 17.07
N SER A 264 18.32 -10.48 17.77
CA SER A 264 18.05 -9.19 17.14
C SER A 264 19.17 -8.95 16.14
N PRO A 265 18.94 -8.80 14.84
CA PRO A 265 20.00 -8.41 13.92
C PRO A 265 20.35 -6.94 14.20
N PRO A 266 21.55 -6.61 14.73
CA PRO A 266 21.92 -5.22 14.94
C PRO A 266 22.22 -4.60 13.57
N GLY A 267 21.45 -3.59 13.15
CA GLY A 267 21.83 -2.69 12.06
C GLY A 267 21.54 -3.13 10.62
N ALA A 268 20.93 -4.31 10.39
CA ALA A 268 20.59 -4.78 9.04
C ALA A 268 19.72 -3.78 8.26
N SER A 269 18.71 -3.19 8.90
CA SER A 269 17.80 -2.21 8.27
C SER A 269 18.50 -0.90 7.87
N ALA A 270 19.52 -0.47 8.63
CA ALA A 270 20.29 0.75 8.30
C ALA A 270 21.31 0.50 7.18
N ALA A 271 22.06 -0.60 7.26
CA ALA A 271 22.99 -1.01 6.20
C ALA A 271 22.26 -1.28 4.88
N ARG A 272 21.04 -1.85 4.94
CA ARG A 272 20.16 -2.06 3.80
C ARG A 272 19.65 -0.77 3.16
N ARG A 273 19.16 0.19 3.96
CA ARG A 273 18.77 1.52 3.44
C ARG A 273 19.94 2.20 2.73
N ALA A 274 21.15 2.05 3.26
CA ALA A 274 22.35 2.56 2.61
C ALA A 274 22.65 1.82 1.29
N ALA A 275 22.52 0.50 1.24
CA ALA A 275 22.74 -0.30 0.04
C ALA A 275 21.71 0.00 -1.07
N LEU A 276 20.41 0.07 -0.74
CA LEU A 276 19.36 0.46 -1.70
C LEU A 276 19.56 1.91 -2.18
N ALA A 277 19.89 2.83 -1.27
CA ALA A 277 20.20 4.20 -1.64
C ALA A 277 21.44 4.30 -2.56
N GLU A 278 22.44 3.43 -2.40
CA GLU A 278 23.55 3.31 -3.34
C GLU A 278 23.10 2.79 -4.70
N THR A 279 22.36 1.67 -4.75
CA THR A 279 21.88 1.05 -5.99
C THR A 279 21.07 2.02 -6.85
N PHE A 280 20.19 2.81 -6.22
CA PHE A 280 19.31 3.75 -6.92
C PHE A 280 19.82 5.20 -6.92
N ARG A 281 21.06 5.44 -6.48
CA ARG A 281 21.69 6.77 -6.49
C ARG A 281 21.64 7.45 -7.86
N PRO A 282 21.91 6.77 -9.00
CA PRO A 282 21.81 7.41 -10.32
C PRO A 282 20.40 7.95 -10.61
N VAL A 283 19.37 7.19 -10.22
CA VAL A 283 17.96 7.60 -10.37
C VAL A 283 17.65 8.81 -9.50
N ALA A 284 18.03 8.76 -8.22
CA ALA A 284 17.81 9.85 -7.29
C ALA A 284 18.50 11.15 -7.74
N ARG A 285 19.68 11.05 -8.40
CA ARG A 285 20.37 12.20 -9.00
C ARG A 285 19.59 12.82 -10.17
N ARG A 286 19.01 12.01 -11.05
CA ARG A 286 18.19 12.49 -12.18
C ARG A 286 16.90 13.17 -11.70
N ALA A 287 16.28 12.62 -10.67
CA ALA A 287 14.94 13.01 -10.23
C ALA A 287 14.91 14.08 -9.11
N SER A 288 16.03 14.42 -8.46
CA SER A 288 15.99 15.35 -7.32
C SER A 288 15.80 16.83 -7.68
N GLY A 289 16.06 17.21 -8.94
CA GLY A 289 16.13 18.61 -9.37
C GLY A 289 14.81 19.38 -9.37
N TRP A 290 13.70 18.70 -9.09
CA TRP A 290 12.34 19.23 -9.14
C TRP A 290 11.52 18.87 -7.90
N ILE A 291 12.18 18.41 -6.84
CA ILE A 291 11.57 18.04 -5.55
C ILE A 291 11.78 19.17 -4.55
N VAL A 292 10.72 19.61 -3.90
CA VAL A 292 10.78 20.64 -2.86
C VAL A 292 10.39 20.09 -1.49
N ARG A 293 10.85 20.76 -0.45
CA ARG A 293 10.42 20.52 0.93
C ARG A 293 9.49 21.64 1.38
N LEU A 294 8.36 21.29 1.97
CA LEU A 294 7.33 22.21 2.44
C LEU A 294 7.45 22.39 3.95
N LEU A 295 7.42 23.64 4.39
CA LEU A 295 7.72 24.06 5.73
C LEU A 295 6.69 25.07 6.23
N VAL A 296 6.38 25.01 7.52
CA VAL A 296 5.68 26.08 8.26
C VAL A 296 6.41 26.28 9.57
N GLU A 297 6.86 27.50 9.85
CA GLU A 297 7.63 27.81 11.07
C GLU A 297 8.81 26.83 11.26
N ASP A 298 9.56 26.57 10.19
CA ASP A 298 10.66 25.59 10.11
C ASP A 298 10.27 24.11 10.35
N ARG A 299 8.99 23.82 10.60
CA ARG A 299 8.48 22.45 10.72
C ARG A 299 8.24 21.84 9.34
N HIS A 300 8.82 20.67 9.11
CA HIS A 300 8.61 19.88 7.90
C HIS A 300 7.18 19.35 7.82
N LEU A 301 6.43 19.77 6.80
CA LEU A 301 5.09 19.29 6.51
C LEU A 301 5.12 18.05 5.60
N GLY A 302 5.99 18.10 4.59
CA GLY A 302 6.05 17.12 3.53
C GLY A 302 6.86 17.62 2.35
N HIS A 303 6.62 17.03 1.19
CA HIS A 303 7.29 17.38 -0.06
C HIS A 303 6.30 17.94 -1.09
N GLY A 304 6.85 18.49 -2.16
CA GLY A 304 6.08 18.83 -3.35
C GLY A 304 6.93 18.62 -4.60
N VAL A 305 6.28 18.68 -5.76
CA VAL A 305 6.93 18.49 -7.06
C VAL A 305 6.72 19.75 -7.91
N ILE A 306 7.79 20.28 -8.49
CA ILE A 306 7.73 21.41 -9.42
C ILE A 306 7.21 20.91 -10.77
N LEU A 307 6.04 21.39 -11.20
CA LEU A 307 5.37 20.98 -12.44
C LEU A 307 5.37 22.06 -13.53
N SER A 308 5.85 23.27 -13.22
CA SER A 308 6.05 24.34 -14.19
C SER A 308 7.37 25.06 -13.94
N PRO A 309 8.13 25.42 -15.01
CA PRO A 309 9.30 26.28 -14.89
C PRO A 309 9.00 27.65 -14.25
N ASP A 310 7.76 28.10 -14.32
CA ASP A 310 7.27 29.37 -13.75
C ASP A 310 6.84 29.27 -12.27
N GLY A 311 7.27 28.22 -11.56
CA GLY A 311 7.10 28.15 -10.10
C GLY A 311 5.76 27.58 -9.62
N VAL A 312 5.16 26.64 -10.37
CA VAL A 312 3.99 25.89 -9.89
C VAL A 312 4.47 24.57 -9.26
N VAL A 313 4.27 24.44 -7.95
CA VAL A 313 4.50 23.21 -7.20
C VAL A 313 3.16 22.53 -6.94
N LEU A 314 3.07 21.22 -7.16
CA LEU A 314 1.94 20.42 -6.68
C LEU A 314 2.33 19.71 -5.39
N ALA A 315 1.42 19.74 -4.42
CA ALA A 315 1.58 19.13 -3.11
C ALA A 315 0.25 18.56 -2.61
N PRO A 316 0.23 17.55 -1.72
CA PRO A 316 -1.01 17.07 -1.13
C PRO A 316 -1.77 18.20 -0.42
N HIS A 317 -3.04 18.41 -0.78
CA HIS A 317 -3.83 19.55 -0.32
C HIS A 317 -3.94 19.61 1.21
N PHE A 318 -4.22 18.48 1.88
CA PHE A 318 -4.32 18.41 3.34
C PHE A 318 -3.05 18.84 4.10
N LEU A 319 -1.87 18.85 3.45
CA LEU A 319 -0.64 19.35 4.06
C LEU A 319 -0.56 20.88 4.05
N VAL A 320 -1.17 21.53 3.05
CA VAL A 320 -0.95 22.96 2.76
C VAL A 320 -2.21 23.82 2.89
N GLU A 321 -3.40 23.28 2.67
CA GLU A 321 -4.69 23.97 2.70
C GLU A 321 -5.00 24.71 4.02
N PRO A 322 -4.58 24.22 5.20
CA PRO A 322 -4.74 24.98 6.45
C PRO A 322 -3.98 26.33 6.45
N TYR A 323 -3.08 26.55 5.50
CA TYR A 323 -2.20 27.69 5.43
C TYR A 323 -2.45 28.52 4.17
N ARG A 324 -2.47 29.84 4.31
CA ARG A 324 -2.50 30.74 3.15
C ARG A 324 -1.17 30.73 2.39
N THR A 325 -0.07 30.65 3.12
CA THR A 325 1.28 30.58 2.59
C THR A 325 2.07 29.50 3.33
N VAL A 326 3.03 28.90 2.62
CA VAL A 326 3.99 27.94 3.18
C VAL A 326 5.40 28.35 2.75
N GLN A 327 6.40 27.99 3.53
CA GLN A 327 7.79 28.09 3.11
C GLN A 327 8.13 26.91 2.21
N VAL A 328 8.76 27.17 1.06
CA VAL A 328 9.17 26.16 0.10
C VAL A 328 10.69 26.19 -0.01
N ARG A 329 11.32 25.10 0.44
CA ARG A 329 12.76 24.89 0.23
C ARG A 329 12.98 24.21 -1.12
N LEU A 330 13.65 24.94 -2.02
CA LEU A 330 13.94 24.55 -3.39
C LEU A 330 15.16 23.61 -3.47
N PRO A 331 15.35 22.91 -4.61
CA PRO A 331 16.46 21.99 -4.80
C PRO A 331 17.86 22.61 -4.68
N ASP A 332 17.99 23.91 -4.95
CA ASP A 332 19.22 24.69 -4.78
C ASP A 332 19.51 25.08 -3.32
N GLY A 333 18.56 24.81 -2.41
CA GLY A 333 18.64 25.12 -0.99
C GLY A 333 17.96 26.42 -0.59
N ASP A 334 17.53 27.25 -1.54
CA ASP A 334 16.84 28.50 -1.24
C ASP A 334 15.48 28.23 -0.61
N ILE A 335 15.08 29.08 0.33
CA ILE A 335 13.76 29.06 0.94
C ILE A 335 12.99 30.27 0.45
N VAL A 336 11.84 30.04 -0.19
CA VAL A 336 10.96 31.07 -0.72
C VAL A 336 9.56 30.92 -0.13
N GLU A 337 8.79 32.01 -0.11
CA GLU A 337 7.38 31.93 0.22
C GLU A 337 6.59 31.36 -0.97
N GLY A 338 5.70 30.41 -0.68
CA GLY A 338 4.76 29.80 -1.62
C GLY A 338 3.33 30.16 -1.25
N LEU A 339 2.57 30.69 -2.21
CA LEU A 339 1.14 30.96 -2.06
C LEU A 339 0.34 29.70 -2.33
N VAL A 340 -0.48 29.26 -1.36
CA VAL A 340 -1.39 28.13 -1.54
C VAL A 340 -2.60 28.58 -2.35
N GLY A 341 -2.97 27.81 -3.37
CA GLY A 341 -4.00 28.13 -4.33
C GLY A 341 -5.04 27.02 -4.50
N ALA A 342 -5.57 26.92 -5.71
CA ALA A 342 -6.62 25.98 -6.07
C ALA A 342 -6.23 24.50 -5.83
N VAL A 343 -7.25 23.67 -5.70
CA VAL A 343 -7.16 22.25 -5.35
C VAL A 343 -7.77 21.36 -6.45
N ASP A 344 -7.07 20.30 -6.82
CA ASP A 344 -7.63 19.17 -7.56
C ASP A 344 -8.09 18.12 -6.55
N HIS A 345 -9.37 18.14 -6.23
CA HIS A 345 -10.00 17.25 -5.26
C HIS A 345 -10.03 15.80 -5.74
N ARG A 346 -9.92 15.53 -7.05
CA ARG A 346 -9.81 14.16 -7.58
C ARG A 346 -8.49 13.51 -7.23
N LEU A 347 -7.44 14.32 -7.24
CA LEU A 347 -6.07 13.87 -7.02
C LEU A 347 -5.57 14.15 -5.59
N GLY A 348 -6.32 14.93 -4.82
CA GLY A 348 -5.92 15.37 -3.49
C GLY A 348 -4.71 16.30 -3.51
N LEU A 349 -4.54 17.11 -4.57
CA LEU A 349 -3.38 17.99 -4.75
C LEU A 349 -3.79 19.46 -4.74
N ALA A 350 -3.00 20.32 -4.11
CA ALA A 350 -3.10 21.77 -4.20
C ALA A 350 -1.90 22.34 -4.97
N ALA A 351 -2.12 23.49 -5.63
CA ALA A 351 -1.02 24.28 -6.17
C ALA A 351 -0.41 25.18 -5.10
N VAL A 352 0.92 25.17 -5.01
CA VAL A 352 1.72 26.14 -4.26
C VAL A 352 2.54 26.94 -5.28
N ARG A 353 2.26 28.24 -5.40
CA ARG A 353 2.93 29.12 -6.34
C ARG A 353 4.11 29.81 -5.67
N VAL A 354 5.31 29.59 -6.20
CA VAL A 354 6.53 30.27 -5.77
C VAL A 354 6.95 31.34 -6.76
N ALA A 355 7.48 32.47 -6.27
CA ALA A 355 7.94 33.57 -7.10
C ALA A 355 9.35 33.29 -7.69
N ARG A 356 9.49 32.19 -8.43
CA ARG A 356 10.74 31.74 -9.07
C ARG A 356 10.47 31.28 -10.51
N ARG A 357 11.49 31.39 -11.35
CA ARG A 357 11.46 31.00 -12.77
C ARG A 357 12.63 30.09 -13.10
N ASP A 358 12.62 29.54 -14.32
CA ASP A 358 13.67 28.68 -14.87
C ASP A 358 13.92 27.43 -14.00
N LEU A 359 12.88 26.97 -13.30
CA LEU A 359 12.94 25.77 -12.49
C LEU A 359 12.92 24.52 -13.36
N ALA A 360 13.70 23.52 -12.98
CA ALA A 360 13.63 22.21 -13.61
C ALA A 360 12.27 21.55 -13.30
N VAL A 361 11.78 20.76 -14.25
CA VAL A 361 10.54 19.99 -14.15
C VAL A 361 10.80 18.53 -14.54
N PRO A 362 10.03 17.57 -14.00
CA PRO A 362 10.19 16.16 -14.33
C PRO A 362 9.79 15.84 -15.77
N GLU A 363 10.45 14.84 -16.35
CA GLU A 363 9.86 14.05 -17.42
C GLU A 363 8.73 13.20 -16.81
N LEU A 364 7.56 13.18 -17.45
CA LEU A 364 6.42 12.39 -16.97
C LEU A 364 6.37 11.07 -17.72
N ALA A 365 6.29 9.96 -17.00
CA ALA A 365 6.10 8.66 -17.61
C ALA A 365 4.75 8.64 -18.34
N PRO A 366 4.70 8.15 -19.59
CA PRO A 366 3.45 8.08 -20.32
C PRO A 366 2.60 6.91 -19.81
N ARG A 367 1.27 7.04 -19.90
CA ARG A 367 0.32 6.08 -19.31
C ARG A 367 0.54 4.64 -19.80
N ASN A 368 0.91 4.46 -21.06
CA ASN A 368 1.16 3.15 -21.68
C ASN A 368 2.46 2.47 -21.22
N GLU A 369 3.38 3.21 -20.60
CA GLU A 369 4.63 2.66 -20.04
C GLU A 369 4.55 2.38 -18.53
N MET A 370 3.48 2.85 -17.87
CA MET A 370 3.18 2.46 -16.50
C MET A 370 2.63 1.03 -16.51
N ALA A 371 3.25 0.14 -15.73
CA ALA A 371 2.91 -1.28 -15.70
C ALA A 371 2.95 -1.83 -14.27
N LEU A 372 2.10 -2.82 -14.00
CA LEU A 372 2.05 -3.51 -12.72
C LEU A 372 3.36 -4.28 -12.46
N GLY A 373 3.77 -4.35 -11.20
CA GLY A 373 4.98 -5.06 -10.77
C GLY A 373 6.29 -4.38 -11.16
N ARG A 374 6.27 -3.16 -11.72
CA ARG A 374 7.50 -2.39 -11.97
C ARG A 374 8.03 -1.77 -10.68
N ILE A 375 9.35 -1.81 -10.51
CA ILE A 375 10.04 -1.10 -9.44
C ILE A 375 9.81 0.40 -9.58
N ALA A 376 9.37 1.01 -8.49
CA ALA A 376 9.19 2.44 -8.34
C ALA A 376 9.88 2.93 -7.05
N LEU A 377 10.33 4.18 -7.10
CA LEU A 377 11.11 4.80 -6.04
C LEU A 377 10.38 6.05 -5.57
N SER A 378 10.19 6.16 -4.26
CA SER A 378 9.75 7.40 -3.64
C SER A 378 10.97 8.19 -3.20
N LEU A 379 11.08 9.45 -3.64
CA LEU A 379 12.27 10.27 -3.44
C LEU A 379 11.98 11.52 -2.60
N GLY A 380 12.91 11.87 -1.72
CA GLY A 380 12.87 13.09 -0.94
C GLY A 380 13.82 14.15 -1.48
N THR A 381 13.92 15.27 -0.77
CA THR A 381 14.99 16.25 -1.03
C THR A 381 16.37 15.63 -0.79
N ASP A 382 17.42 16.33 -1.25
CA ASP A 382 18.81 15.94 -1.03
C ASP A 382 19.17 14.56 -1.62
N ARG A 383 18.47 14.15 -2.69
CA ARG A 383 18.67 12.87 -3.41
C ARG A 383 18.45 11.64 -2.53
N ARG A 384 17.62 11.78 -1.49
CA ARG A 384 17.32 10.69 -0.56
C ARG A 384 16.28 9.75 -1.18
N VAL A 385 16.61 8.46 -1.26
CA VAL A 385 15.62 7.41 -1.52
C VAL A 385 14.82 7.18 -0.23
N LEU A 386 13.53 7.49 -0.25
CA LEU A 386 12.62 7.32 0.89
C LEU A 386 12.12 5.88 0.97
N GLY A 387 11.75 5.30 -0.17
CA GLY A 387 11.26 3.94 -0.27
C GLY A 387 11.46 3.36 -1.66
N VAL A 388 11.60 2.03 -1.70
CA VAL A 388 11.60 1.22 -2.93
C VAL A 388 10.40 0.30 -2.85
N GLY A 389 9.69 0.14 -3.94
CA GLY A 389 8.46 -0.65 -4.01
C GLY A 389 8.11 -0.98 -5.45
N LEU A 390 6.90 -1.47 -5.65
CA LEU A 390 6.31 -1.91 -6.89
C LEU A 390 5.00 -1.19 -7.13
N VAL A 391 4.71 -0.92 -8.40
CA VAL A 391 3.39 -0.42 -8.81
C VAL A 391 2.40 -1.58 -8.75
N GLY A 392 1.44 -1.52 -7.84
CA GLY A 392 0.39 -2.53 -7.64
C GLY A 392 -0.91 -2.24 -8.40
N SER A 393 -1.17 -0.99 -8.78
CA SER A 393 -2.32 -0.62 -9.63
C SER A 393 -2.12 0.73 -10.36
N LEU A 394 -2.82 0.94 -11.48
CA LEU A 394 -2.63 2.07 -12.40
C LEU A 394 -3.78 3.09 -12.49
N GLY A 395 -4.90 2.84 -11.80
CA GLY A 395 -6.04 3.73 -11.91
C GLY A 395 -7.20 3.35 -11.02
N ARG A 396 -6.93 3.22 -9.72
CA ARG A 396 -7.96 2.91 -8.72
C ARG A 396 -8.78 4.12 -8.33
N GLU A 397 -10.01 3.86 -7.95
CA GLU A 397 -10.79 4.74 -7.10
C GLU A 397 -10.58 4.32 -5.64
N VAL A 398 -10.35 5.29 -4.77
CA VAL A 398 -10.23 5.09 -3.33
C VAL A 398 -11.21 6.04 -2.66
N THR A 399 -12.22 5.48 -2.00
CA THR A 399 -13.24 6.28 -1.36
C THR A 399 -12.75 6.88 -0.04
N ARG A 400 -13.33 8.01 0.33
CA ARG A 400 -13.17 8.66 1.63
C ARG A 400 -13.42 7.69 2.77
N GLU A 401 -14.53 6.95 2.73
CA GLU A 401 -14.86 5.96 3.76
C GLU A 401 -13.76 4.89 3.89
N LYS A 402 -13.18 4.44 2.77
CA LYS A 402 -12.07 3.50 2.78
C LYS A 402 -10.82 4.12 3.42
N LEU A 403 -10.52 5.38 3.12
CA LEU A 403 -9.43 6.12 3.76
C LEU A 403 -9.69 6.30 5.27
N GLU A 404 -10.90 6.68 5.67
CA GLU A 404 -11.30 6.90 7.07
C GLU A 404 -11.23 5.61 7.89
N ARG A 405 -11.78 4.49 7.40
CA ARG A 405 -11.67 3.19 8.08
C ARG A 405 -10.20 2.78 8.28
N LEU A 406 -9.35 3.08 7.30
CA LEU A 406 -7.92 2.84 7.40
C LEU A 406 -7.27 3.76 8.44
N PHE A 407 -7.74 5.00 8.62
CA PHE A 407 -7.31 5.93 9.68
C PHE A 407 -7.81 5.57 11.08
N GLU A 408 -9.07 5.16 11.24
CA GLU A 408 -9.67 4.82 12.55
C GLU A 408 -9.02 3.59 13.20
N THR A 409 -8.55 2.64 12.38
CA THR A 409 -7.79 1.46 12.85
C THR A 409 -6.40 1.86 13.42
N LEU A 410 -6.04 3.15 13.42
CA LEU A 410 -4.73 3.70 13.77
C LEU A 410 -4.77 4.70 14.94
N ALA A 411 -5.85 4.75 15.74
CA ALA A 411 -6.01 5.66 16.88
C ALA A 411 -4.98 5.51 18.04
N GLY A 412 -3.78 4.98 17.77
CA GLY A 412 -2.59 5.00 18.62
C GLY A 412 -1.44 5.88 18.10
N PHE A 413 -1.58 6.59 16.98
CA PHE A 413 -0.60 7.55 16.48
C PHE A 413 -1.21 8.97 16.47
N ASP A 414 -0.62 9.90 17.22
CA ASP A 414 -1.03 11.31 17.36
C ASP A 414 -0.81 12.11 16.06
N LEU A 415 -1.56 11.80 15.00
CA LEU A 415 -1.64 12.61 13.80
C LEU A 415 -3.12 12.74 13.40
N GLU A 416 -3.79 13.76 13.94
CA GLU A 416 -5.06 14.18 13.37
C GLU A 416 -4.80 14.76 11.96
N PRO A 417 -5.47 14.24 10.92
CA PRO A 417 -5.37 14.84 9.60
C PRO A 417 -5.91 16.27 9.64
N LEU A 418 -5.14 17.22 9.11
CA LEU A 418 -5.50 18.65 9.11
C LEU A 418 -6.74 18.96 8.23
N SER A 419 -7.19 17.99 7.43
CA SER A 419 -8.40 18.05 6.60
C SER A 419 -8.99 16.64 6.43
N PRO A 420 -10.32 16.48 6.33
CA PRO A 420 -10.93 15.18 6.11
C PRO A 420 -10.47 14.57 4.78
N PRO A 421 -10.24 13.26 4.71
CA PRO A 421 -9.85 12.61 3.46
C PRO A 421 -10.93 12.80 2.39
N VAL A 422 -10.49 12.94 1.13
CA VAL A 422 -11.37 13.07 -0.04
C VAL A 422 -11.36 11.79 -0.86
N ASP A 423 -12.41 11.55 -1.66
CA ASP A 423 -12.37 10.50 -2.66
C ASP A 423 -11.24 10.77 -3.66
N LEU A 424 -10.36 9.80 -3.87
CA LEU A 424 -9.25 9.90 -4.83
C LEU A 424 -9.52 9.02 -6.04
N SER A 425 -9.54 9.61 -7.25
CA SER A 425 -9.78 8.86 -8.48
C SER A 425 -9.33 9.61 -9.74
N PRO A 426 -8.48 9.02 -10.60
CA PRO A 426 -7.77 7.74 -10.42
C PRO A 426 -6.47 7.92 -9.60
N VAL A 427 -6.05 6.87 -8.90
CA VAL A 427 -4.73 6.80 -8.23
C VAL A 427 -3.91 5.59 -8.68
N LEU A 428 -2.58 5.75 -8.62
CA LEU A 428 -1.66 4.62 -8.64
C LEU A 428 -1.58 4.05 -7.23
N GLN A 429 -1.61 2.71 -7.10
CA GLN A 429 -1.26 2.06 -5.84
C GLN A 429 0.16 1.51 -5.93
N HIS A 430 0.93 1.65 -4.86
CA HIS A 430 2.25 1.08 -4.69
C HIS A 430 2.50 0.76 -3.22
N ASP A 431 3.56 0.01 -2.94
CA ASP A 431 3.91 -0.47 -1.59
C ASP A 431 5.16 0.24 -1.01
N THR A 432 5.65 1.32 -1.64
CA THR A 432 6.83 2.02 -1.09
C THR A 432 6.52 2.49 0.33
N PRO A 433 7.34 2.14 1.33
CA PRO A 433 7.07 2.49 2.72
C PRO A 433 7.31 4.00 2.91
N LEU A 434 6.26 4.75 3.26
CA LEU A 434 6.32 6.19 3.49
C LEU A 434 5.73 6.58 4.84
N ALA A 435 6.41 7.46 5.55
CA ALA A 435 5.82 8.18 6.68
C ALA A 435 4.92 9.31 6.16
N VAL A 436 4.05 9.85 7.03
CA VAL A 436 3.18 10.99 6.67
C VAL A 436 4.01 12.20 6.21
N GLY A 437 5.13 12.48 6.90
CA GLY A 437 6.06 13.53 6.48
C GLY A 437 6.79 13.26 5.16
N ASP A 438 6.71 12.06 4.60
CA ASP A 438 7.27 11.75 3.29
C ASP A 438 6.26 11.99 2.16
N LEU A 439 4.99 12.28 2.45
CA LEU A 439 3.96 12.54 1.45
C LEU A 439 4.26 13.81 0.65
N GLY A 440 3.71 13.85 -0.56
CA GLY A 440 4.04 14.81 -1.62
C GLY A 440 5.38 14.53 -2.32
N SER A 441 6.09 13.48 -1.89
CA SER A 441 7.27 12.99 -2.61
C SER A 441 6.84 12.44 -3.97
N PRO A 442 7.69 12.55 -5.00
CA PRO A 442 7.45 11.86 -6.25
C PRO A 442 7.69 10.36 -6.13
N LEU A 443 6.84 9.61 -6.81
CA LEU A 443 7.05 8.23 -7.21
C LEU A 443 7.67 8.22 -8.61
N VAL A 444 8.85 7.66 -8.79
CA VAL A 444 9.56 7.62 -10.08
C VAL A 444 9.87 6.19 -10.53
N ASP A 445 10.00 5.99 -11.83
CA ASP A 445 10.54 4.76 -12.39
C ASP A 445 12.08 4.74 -12.29
N LEU A 446 12.70 3.65 -12.78
CA LEU A 446 14.16 3.51 -12.77
C LEU A 446 14.85 4.51 -13.73
N ASP A 447 14.18 4.97 -14.78
CA ASP A 447 14.71 6.00 -15.68
C ASP A 447 14.70 7.39 -15.02
N GLY A 448 13.99 7.54 -13.89
CA GLY A 448 13.85 8.79 -13.15
C GLY A 448 12.69 9.65 -13.64
N ARG A 449 11.81 9.09 -14.47
CA ARG A 449 10.58 9.74 -14.91
C ARG A 449 9.55 9.66 -13.80
N LEU A 450 8.74 10.71 -13.67
CA LEU A 450 7.67 10.78 -12.69
C LEU A 450 6.53 9.83 -13.06
N LEU A 451 6.22 8.89 -12.18
CA LEU A 451 5.03 8.03 -12.24
C LEU A 451 3.86 8.69 -11.52
N GLY A 452 4.09 9.42 -10.42
CA GLY A 452 3.04 10.15 -9.72
C GLY A 452 3.53 10.92 -8.49
N ILE A 453 2.63 11.62 -7.81
CA ILE A 453 2.91 12.31 -6.54
C ILE A 453 2.23 11.55 -5.41
N ASN A 454 2.97 11.14 -4.38
CA ASN A 454 2.42 10.40 -3.24
C ASN A 454 1.45 11.28 -2.45
N VAL A 455 0.16 10.93 -2.42
CA VAL A 455 -0.92 11.74 -1.83
C VAL A 455 -1.55 11.10 -0.62
N SER A 456 -1.40 9.80 -0.45
CA SER A 456 -1.88 9.11 0.74
C SER A 456 -0.96 7.94 1.03
N ASN A 457 -0.60 7.77 2.30
CA ASN A 457 -0.16 6.49 2.80
C ASN A 457 -1.33 5.91 3.59
N THR A 458 -1.78 4.72 3.22
CA THR A 458 -2.58 3.95 4.16
C THR A 458 -1.59 3.10 4.94
N VAL A 459 -1.55 3.28 6.27
CA VAL A 459 -0.80 2.34 7.10
C VAL A 459 -1.37 0.98 6.76
N ARG A 460 -0.48 0.06 6.38
CA ARG A 460 -0.73 -1.32 5.91
C ARG A 460 -0.35 -1.63 4.45
N GLY A 461 0.43 -0.82 3.73
CA GLY A 461 1.07 -1.28 2.48
C GLY A 461 0.31 -1.01 1.19
N ALA A 462 -0.65 -0.09 1.25
CA ALA A 462 -1.15 0.58 0.06
C ALA A 462 -0.86 2.08 0.20
N THR A 463 0.19 2.53 -0.48
CA THR A 463 0.47 3.94 -0.70
C THR A 463 -0.15 4.33 -2.03
N TYR A 464 -0.76 5.51 -2.09
CA TYR A 464 -1.42 6.03 -3.27
C TYR A 464 -0.72 7.27 -3.80
N ALA A 465 -0.54 7.30 -5.12
CA ALA A 465 0.03 8.42 -5.84
C ALA A 465 -0.93 8.96 -6.91
N ALA A 466 -1.04 10.29 -7.01
CA ALA A 466 -1.70 10.97 -8.10
C ALA A 466 -0.94 10.70 -9.42
N PRO A 467 -1.56 10.11 -10.45
CA PRO A 467 -0.85 9.62 -11.63
C PRO A 467 -0.24 10.74 -12.48
N ALA A 468 1.00 10.55 -12.94
CA ALA A 468 1.76 11.56 -13.69
C ALA A 468 1.05 12.04 -14.96
N TYR A 469 0.33 11.16 -15.65
CA TYR A 469 -0.38 11.51 -16.88
C TYR A 469 -1.50 12.54 -16.67
N LEU A 470 -1.94 12.78 -15.43
CA LEU A 470 -2.94 13.80 -15.08
C LEU A 470 -2.32 15.10 -14.54
N LEU A 471 -1.04 15.09 -14.13
CA LEU A 471 -0.44 16.20 -13.40
C LEU A 471 -0.25 17.45 -14.25
N ARG A 472 -0.05 17.35 -15.57
CA ARG A 472 0.05 18.52 -16.45
C ARG A 472 -1.25 19.29 -16.54
N GLU A 473 -2.36 18.57 -16.68
CA GLU A 473 -3.70 19.16 -16.71
C GLU A 473 -4.00 19.79 -15.35
N ALA A 474 -3.80 19.06 -14.25
CA ALA A 474 -3.98 19.58 -12.90
C ALA A 474 -3.14 20.85 -12.69
N ALA A 475 -1.83 20.82 -12.96
CA ALA A 475 -0.96 21.99 -12.80
C ALA A 475 -1.45 23.20 -13.60
N ARG A 476 -1.98 22.99 -14.82
CA ARG A 476 -2.52 24.08 -15.65
C ARG A 476 -3.79 24.68 -15.07
N GLU A 477 -4.74 23.84 -14.66
CA GLU A 477 -6.03 24.28 -14.08
C GLU A 477 -5.81 25.00 -12.76
N LEU A 478 -5.02 24.40 -11.86
CA LEU A 478 -4.74 24.96 -10.55
C LEU A 478 -3.91 26.25 -10.64
N ALA A 479 -2.97 26.34 -11.59
CA ALA A 479 -2.24 27.57 -11.87
C ALA A 479 -3.15 28.69 -12.39
N ALA A 480 -4.29 28.37 -12.99
CA ALA A 480 -5.28 29.36 -13.39
C ALA A 480 -6.27 29.71 -12.26
N GLY A 481 -6.07 29.18 -11.05
CA GLY A 481 -6.94 29.41 -9.89
C GLY A 481 -8.28 28.69 -9.98
N ARG A 482 -8.37 27.59 -10.76
CA ARG A 482 -9.59 26.80 -10.90
C ARG A 482 -9.46 25.51 -10.10
N ASP A 483 -10.37 25.29 -9.16
CA ASP A 483 -10.49 24.01 -8.49
C ASP A 483 -10.97 22.96 -9.47
N VAL A 484 -10.48 21.73 -9.30
CA VAL A 484 -10.92 20.59 -10.09
C VAL A 484 -11.66 19.61 -9.18
N LEU A 485 -12.95 19.48 -9.43
CA LEU A 485 -13.83 18.63 -8.62
C LEU A 485 -13.92 17.22 -9.21
N PRO A 486 -14.15 16.19 -8.37
CA PRO A 486 -14.50 14.87 -8.86
C PRO A 486 -15.78 14.88 -9.68
N ALA A 487 -15.79 13.99 -10.67
CA ALA A 487 -17.00 13.76 -11.44
C ALA A 487 -18.11 13.26 -10.49
N PRO A 488 -19.35 13.74 -10.64
CA PRO A 488 -20.48 13.21 -9.89
C PRO A 488 -20.56 11.69 -10.07
N ARG A 489 -20.59 10.94 -8.97
CA ARG A 489 -20.67 9.48 -8.99
C ARG A 489 -22.11 9.02 -9.13
N PRO A 490 -22.38 7.95 -9.91
CA PRO A 490 -23.72 7.38 -9.98
C PRO A 490 -24.14 6.80 -8.63
N PHE A 491 -25.36 7.07 -8.22
CA PHE A 491 -25.87 6.70 -6.91
C PHE A 491 -27.28 6.13 -7.01
N LEU A 492 -27.47 4.96 -6.41
CA LEU A 492 -28.77 4.29 -6.34
C LEU A 492 -29.65 4.82 -5.19
N GLY A 493 -29.04 5.31 -4.10
CA GLY A 493 -29.78 5.64 -2.88
C GLY A 493 -30.22 4.41 -2.10
N LEU A 494 -29.34 3.42 -1.97
CA LEU A 494 -29.60 2.18 -1.23
C LEU A 494 -28.55 1.99 -0.14
N ASP A 495 -29.00 1.66 1.06
CA ASP A 495 -28.14 1.07 2.09
C ASP A 495 -28.11 -0.44 1.87
N LEU A 496 -26.91 -0.99 1.76
CA LEU A 496 -26.69 -2.37 1.34
C LEU A 496 -25.80 -3.11 2.34
N ARG A 497 -26.14 -4.38 2.58
CA ARG A 497 -25.33 -5.32 3.36
C ARG A 497 -25.17 -6.63 2.60
N GLU A 498 -24.00 -7.24 2.70
CA GLU A 498 -23.82 -8.64 2.28
C GLU A 498 -24.66 -9.60 3.11
N LEU A 499 -25.20 -10.63 2.49
CA LEU A 499 -25.79 -11.75 3.23
C LEU A 499 -24.70 -12.59 3.90
N THR A 500 -24.98 -13.03 5.12
CA THR A 500 -24.19 -14.07 5.80
C THR A 500 -24.38 -15.43 5.13
N THR A 501 -23.47 -16.36 5.40
CA THR A 501 -23.55 -17.74 4.89
C THR A 501 -24.87 -18.42 5.28
N ALA A 502 -25.35 -18.17 6.50
CA ALA A 502 -26.64 -18.66 6.98
C ALA A 502 -27.81 -18.09 6.14
N GLU A 503 -27.81 -16.77 5.93
CA GLU A 503 -28.86 -16.10 5.14
C GLU A 503 -28.87 -16.53 3.67
N LEU A 504 -27.69 -16.76 3.07
CA LEU A 504 -27.56 -17.33 1.72
C LEU A 504 -28.25 -18.70 1.63
N GLY A 505 -27.98 -19.57 2.62
CA GLY A 505 -28.58 -20.90 2.72
C GLY A 505 -30.10 -20.87 2.91
N GLU A 506 -30.60 -20.02 3.81
CA GLU A 506 -32.03 -19.85 4.08
C GLU A 506 -32.80 -19.35 2.85
N ARG A 507 -32.21 -18.38 2.14
CA ARG A 507 -32.81 -17.76 0.94
C ARG A 507 -32.58 -18.59 -0.32
N LYS A 508 -31.73 -19.62 -0.28
CA LYS A 508 -31.35 -20.47 -1.42
C LYS A 508 -30.81 -19.65 -2.61
N VAL A 509 -29.96 -18.68 -2.31
CA VAL A 509 -29.28 -17.83 -3.29
C VAL A 509 -27.78 -18.02 -3.17
N ASP A 510 -27.06 -17.81 -4.28
CA ASP A 510 -25.60 -17.89 -4.36
C ASP A 510 -24.90 -16.52 -4.20
N GLY A 511 -25.67 -15.48 -3.86
CA GLY A 511 -25.19 -14.12 -3.61
C GLY A 511 -26.30 -13.07 -3.67
N GLY A 512 -25.92 -11.82 -3.45
CA GLY A 512 -26.79 -10.65 -3.53
C GLY A 512 -26.55 -9.67 -2.38
N LEU A 513 -27.03 -8.44 -2.53
CA LEU A 513 -26.90 -7.39 -1.51
C LEU A 513 -28.26 -7.08 -0.91
N LEU A 514 -28.41 -7.33 0.39
CA LEU A 514 -29.63 -7.03 1.12
C LEU A 514 -29.78 -5.52 1.23
N VAL A 515 -30.92 -5.01 0.75
CA VAL A 515 -31.33 -3.62 0.94
C VAL A 515 -31.80 -3.46 2.37
N THR A 516 -30.98 -2.84 3.21
CA THR A 516 -31.33 -2.53 4.61
C THR A 516 -32.08 -1.21 4.74
N GLY A 517 -31.89 -0.31 3.77
CA GLY A 517 -32.49 1.01 3.72
C GLY A 517 -32.57 1.53 2.30
N VAL A 518 -33.52 2.43 2.06
CA VAL A 518 -33.68 3.15 0.81
C VAL A 518 -33.72 4.63 1.15
N LEU A 519 -32.79 5.40 0.58
CA LEU A 519 -32.66 6.81 0.90
C LEU A 519 -33.80 7.61 0.26
N PRO A 520 -34.54 8.43 1.03
CA PRO A 520 -35.64 9.22 0.50
C PRO A 520 -35.20 10.23 -0.56
N GLY A 521 -36.01 10.39 -1.60
CA GLY A 521 -35.78 11.32 -2.71
C GLY A 521 -34.90 10.76 -3.84
N PHE A 522 -34.25 9.61 -3.66
CA PHE A 522 -33.33 9.04 -4.64
C PHE A 522 -33.96 8.00 -5.57
N CYS A 523 -33.21 7.64 -6.61
CA CYS A 523 -33.73 6.91 -7.76
C CYS A 523 -34.27 5.51 -7.44
N ALA A 524 -33.71 4.79 -6.46
CA ALA A 524 -34.24 3.50 -6.04
C ALA A 524 -35.60 3.63 -5.34
N GLU A 525 -35.80 4.65 -4.50
CA GLU A 525 -37.11 4.94 -3.90
C GLU A 525 -38.14 5.27 -4.99
N ARG A 526 -37.79 6.18 -5.92
CA ARG A 526 -38.66 6.58 -7.04
C ARG A 526 -39.04 5.40 -7.93
N ALA A 527 -38.15 4.41 -8.04
CA ALA A 527 -38.40 3.20 -8.81
C ALA A 527 -39.21 2.13 -8.05
N GLY A 528 -39.34 2.24 -6.72
CA GLY A 528 -40.11 1.31 -5.88
C GLY A 528 -39.30 0.13 -5.32
N VAL A 529 -37.98 0.26 -5.23
CA VAL A 529 -37.14 -0.64 -4.44
C VAL A 529 -37.43 -0.40 -2.96
N LEU A 530 -37.48 -1.46 -2.16
CA LEU A 530 -37.85 -1.41 -0.75
C LEU A 530 -36.77 -2.05 0.13
N ALA A 531 -36.71 -1.64 1.40
CA ALA A 531 -35.95 -2.36 2.40
C ALA A 531 -36.46 -3.81 2.53
N GLY A 532 -35.54 -4.77 2.66
CA GLY A 532 -35.81 -6.21 2.62
C GLY A 532 -35.64 -6.85 1.24
N ASP A 533 -35.58 -6.05 0.17
CA ASP A 533 -35.21 -6.53 -1.17
C ASP A 533 -33.78 -7.06 -1.18
N LEU A 534 -33.52 -8.08 -1.99
CA LEU A 534 -32.16 -8.55 -2.27
C LEU A 534 -31.77 -8.11 -3.69
N LEU A 535 -30.82 -7.18 -3.81
CA LEU A 535 -30.27 -6.76 -5.09
C LEU A 535 -29.44 -7.89 -5.72
N ILE A 536 -29.84 -8.34 -6.90
CA ILE A 536 -29.22 -9.50 -7.59
C ILE A 536 -28.69 -9.19 -8.99
N ALA A 537 -29.06 -8.06 -9.60
CA ALA A 537 -28.45 -7.63 -10.86
C ALA A 537 -28.55 -6.12 -11.10
N LEU A 538 -27.58 -5.58 -11.85
CA LEU A 538 -27.58 -4.21 -12.36
C LEU A 538 -27.13 -4.22 -13.82
N GLY A 539 -27.88 -3.58 -14.71
CA GLY A 539 -27.54 -3.52 -16.14
C GLY A 539 -27.51 -4.88 -16.83
N GLY A 540 -28.21 -5.88 -16.29
CA GLY A 540 -28.19 -7.26 -16.79
C GLY A 540 -27.01 -8.11 -16.26
N SER A 541 -26.05 -7.50 -15.57
CA SER A 541 -24.96 -8.20 -14.90
C SER A 541 -25.36 -8.62 -13.49
N THR A 542 -25.12 -9.88 -13.14
CA THR A 542 -25.41 -10.42 -11.80
C THR A 542 -24.56 -9.72 -10.74
N ILE A 543 -25.19 -9.37 -9.62
CA ILE A 543 -24.53 -8.86 -8.42
C ILE A 543 -24.64 -9.93 -7.34
N ARG A 544 -23.49 -10.45 -6.92
CA ARG A 544 -23.37 -11.32 -5.77
C ARG A 544 -22.75 -10.61 -4.57
N VAL A 545 -21.88 -9.64 -4.83
CA VAL A 545 -21.01 -8.99 -3.83
C VAL A 545 -20.88 -7.48 -4.09
N PRO A 546 -20.51 -6.67 -3.07
CA PRO A 546 -20.42 -5.22 -3.19
C PRO A 546 -19.43 -4.76 -4.25
N GLU A 547 -18.32 -5.49 -4.42
CA GLU A 547 -17.26 -5.14 -5.37
C GLU A 547 -17.79 -5.15 -6.82
N GLN A 548 -18.66 -6.11 -7.17
CA GLN A 548 -19.28 -6.18 -8.48
C GLN A 548 -20.24 -5.01 -8.71
N LEU A 549 -21.00 -4.61 -7.70
CA LEU A 549 -21.87 -3.44 -7.80
C LEU A 549 -21.02 -2.16 -8.01
N ALA A 550 -19.94 -2.00 -7.23
CA ALA A 550 -19.04 -0.87 -7.36
C ALA A 550 -18.39 -0.81 -8.75
N GLU A 551 -17.92 -1.94 -9.28
CA GLU A 551 -17.36 -2.04 -10.63
C GLU A 551 -18.39 -1.65 -11.70
N LEU A 552 -19.61 -2.20 -11.63
CA LEU A 552 -20.68 -1.86 -12.58
C LEU A 552 -21.02 -0.37 -12.53
N LEU A 553 -21.17 0.20 -11.34
CA LEU A 553 -21.44 1.63 -11.16
C LEU A 553 -20.27 2.50 -11.65
N SER A 554 -19.01 2.09 -11.50
CA SER A 554 -17.84 2.86 -11.95
C SER A 554 -17.82 3.11 -13.47
N SER A 555 -18.51 2.26 -14.24
CA SER A 555 -18.67 2.39 -15.70
C SER A 555 -19.85 3.27 -16.12
N MET A 556 -20.69 3.70 -15.17
CA MET A 556 -21.90 4.49 -15.40
C MET A 556 -21.71 5.94 -14.94
N ARG A 557 -22.64 6.82 -15.29
CA ARG A 557 -22.69 8.21 -14.85
C ARG A 557 -24.07 8.54 -14.28
N PRO A 558 -24.20 9.56 -13.42
CA PRO A 558 -25.49 10.14 -13.09
C PRO A 558 -26.27 10.49 -14.37
N GLY A 559 -27.56 10.19 -14.37
CA GLY A 559 -28.44 10.29 -15.52
C GLY A 559 -28.46 9.06 -16.44
N ASN A 560 -27.53 8.10 -16.30
CA ASN A 560 -27.67 6.82 -17.01
C ASN A 560 -28.92 6.08 -16.49
N THR A 561 -29.72 5.56 -17.42
CA THR A 561 -30.81 4.64 -17.08
C THR A 561 -30.35 3.19 -17.19
N THR A 562 -30.55 2.42 -16.13
CA THR A 562 -30.15 1.00 -16.04
C THR A 562 -31.26 0.15 -15.43
N ALA A 563 -31.24 -1.14 -15.72
CA ALA A 563 -32.15 -2.10 -15.09
C ALA A 563 -31.58 -2.56 -13.74
N VAL A 564 -32.40 -2.50 -12.69
CA VAL A 564 -32.11 -2.99 -11.36
C VAL A 564 -33.01 -4.19 -11.11
N ARG A 565 -32.44 -5.36 -10.85
CA ARG A 565 -33.20 -6.56 -10.50
C ARG A 565 -33.02 -6.89 -9.04
N VAL A 566 -34.14 -7.07 -8.34
CA VAL A 566 -34.16 -7.50 -6.95
C VAL A 566 -34.99 -8.77 -6.77
N LEU A 567 -34.72 -9.50 -5.70
CA LEU A 567 -35.56 -10.58 -5.21
C LEU A 567 -36.37 -10.06 -4.00
N ARG A 568 -37.70 -10.12 -4.09
CA ARG A 568 -38.65 -9.76 -3.02
C ARG A 568 -39.57 -10.95 -2.79
N ASP A 569 -39.62 -11.46 -1.57
CA ASP A 569 -40.43 -12.63 -1.20
C ASP A 569 -40.24 -13.85 -2.14
N GLY A 570 -38.99 -14.07 -2.59
CA GLY A 570 -38.62 -15.16 -3.50
C GLY A 570 -39.01 -14.95 -4.96
N ARG A 571 -39.52 -13.76 -5.35
CA ARG A 571 -39.84 -13.41 -6.73
C ARG A 571 -38.93 -12.30 -7.25
N SER A 572 -38.54 -12.39 -8.51
CA SER A 572 -37.73 -11.36 -9.16
C SER A 572 -38.58 -10.18 -9.59
N HIS A 573 -38.12 -8.97 -9.28
CA HIS A 573 -38.70 -7.70 -9.71
C HIS A 573 -37.66 -6.91 -10.48
N ASP A 574 -38.03 -6.40 -11.64
CA ASP A 574 -37.19 -5.56 -12.49
C ASP A 574 -37.66 -4.11 -12.42
N PHE A 575 -36.73 -3.22 -12.10
CA PHE A 575 -36.93 -1.78 -12.03
C PHE A 575 -36.06 -1.09 -13.06
N ARG A 576 -36.58 -0.02 -13.66
CA ARG A 576 -35.79 0.84 -14.54
C ARG A 576 -35.44 2.10 -13.77
N VAL A 577 -34.16 2.28 -13.48
CA VAL A 577 -33.67 3.33 -12.58
C VAL A 577 -32.79 4.28 -13.36
N THR A 578 -33.02 5.58 -13.22
CA THR A 578 -32.10 6.61 -13.74
C THR A 578 -31.24 7.08 -12.57
N LEU A 579 -29.95 6.80 -12.64
CA LEU A 579 -29.01 6.98 -11.53
C LEU A 579 -28.92 8.46 -11.14
N ASP A 580 -28.98 8.73 -9.84
CA ASP A 580 -28.76 10.07 -9.31
C ASP A 580 -27.25 10.34 -9.13
N SER A 581 -26.90 11.58 -8.83
CA SER A 581 -25.57 11.91 -8.32
C SER A 581 -25.48 11.56 -6.85
N ALA A 582 -24.36 10.96 -6.43
CA ALA A 582 -24.05 10.79 -5.01
C ALA A 582 -24.02 12.17 -4.33
N PRO A 583 -24.59 12.28 -3.11
CA PRO A 583 -24.62 13.52 -2.35
C PRO A 583 -23.25 14.00 -1.89
#